data_AF-A0A923G9R3-F1
#
_entry.id   AF-A0A923G9R3-F1
#
_cell.length_a   1.000
_cell.length_b   1.000
_cell.length_c   1.000
_cell.angle_alpha   90.00
_cell.angle_beta   90.00
_cell.angle_gamma   90.00
#
_symmetry.space_group_name_H-M   'P 1'
#
loop_
_entity.id
_entity.type
_entity.pdbx_description
1 polymer ?
#
loop_
_entity_poly.entity_id
_entity_poly.type
_entity_poly.pdbx_seq_one_letter_code
_entity_poly.pdbx_strand_id
1 'polypeptide(L)' 'MFERLQDINDEQCVAEGVGTSEHAVDMKLTKPQGESLPKPMLKDLWVSINGPEAWENNPWVWVVEFKRIEP' A
#
# COMPACT_ATOMS: atom_id res chain seq x y z
N MET A 1 16.39 4.16 2.02
CA MET A 1 16.55 3.65 0.63
C MET A 1 15.57 4.41 -0.26
N PHE A 2 15.76 4.46 -1.58
CA PHE A 2 14.81 5.07 -2.52
C PHE A 2 14.30 4.03 -3.52
N GLU A 3 13.02 4.10 -3.86
CA GLU A 3 12.42 3.27 -4.91
C GLU A 3 11.37 4.09 -5.67
N ARG A 4 10.93 3.60 -6.84
CA ARG A 4 9.78 4.20 -7.53
C ARG A 4 8.50 3.74 -6.88
N LEU A 5 7.52 4.64 -6.79
CA LEU A 5 6.19 4.33 -6.26
C LEU A 5 5.56 3.10 -6.93
N GLN A 6 5.66 3.00 -8.25
CA GLN A 6 5.09 1.89 -9.00
C GLN A 6 5.95 0.61 -8.97
N ASP A 7 7.16 0.66 -8.39
CA ASP A 7 8.02 -0.52 -8.21
C ASP A 7 7.78 -1.22 -6.87
N ILE A 8 7.06 -0.58 -5.93
CA ILE A 8 6.67 -1.17 -4.64
C ILE A 8 5.96 -2.51 -4.88
N ASN A 9 6.42 -3.55 -4.20
CA ASN A 9 5.87 -4.91 -4.32
C ASN A 9 4.74 -5.16 -3.31
N ASP A 10 4.10 -6.33 -3.42
CA ASP A 10 2.95 -6.69 -2.57
C ASP A 10 3.34 -6.87 -1.10
N GLU A 11 4.55 -7.35 -0.80
CA GLU A 11 5.05 -7.51 0.58
C GLU A 11 5.22 -6.16 1.27
N GLN A 12 5.77 -5.18 0.55
CA GLN A 12 5.90 -3.80 1.03
C GLN A 12 4.54 -3.15 1.24
N CYS A 13 3.57 -3.37 0.33
CA CYS A 13 2.20 -2.89 0.54
C CYS A 13 1.60 -3.46 1.83
N VAL A 14 1.78 -4.75 2.09
CA VAL A 14 1.31 -5.40 3.32
C VAL A 14 2.01 -4.85 4.56
N ALA A 15 3.31 -4.55 4.47
CA ALA A 15 4.08 -3.92 5.56
C ALA A 15 3.60 -2.50 5.90
N GLU A 16 3.12 -1.75 4.90
CA GLU A 16 2.45 -0.45 5.08
C GLU A 16 1.05 -0.58 5.70
N GLY A 17 0.56 -1.80 5.94
CA GLY A 17 -0.76 -2.07 6.51
C GLY A 17 -1.89 -2.16 5.48
N VAL A 18 -1.55 -2.28 4.19
CA VAL A 18 -2.54 -2.47 3.13
C VAL A 18 -3.13 -3.89 3.21
N GLY A 19 -4.40 -3.99 3.63
CA GLY A 19 -5.18 -5.23 3.61
C GLY A 19 -5.13 -6.10 4.88
N THR A 20 -4.53 -5.65 5.99
CA THR A 20 -4.28 -6.50 7.18
C THR A 20 -4.93 -6.04 8.49
N SER A 21 -6.05 -5.28 8.45
CA SER A 21 -6.68 -4.85 9.70
C SER A 21 -7.93 -5.66 10.10
N GLU A 22 -8.03 -6.00 11.38
CA GLU A 22 -9.27 -6.44 12.05
C GLU A 22 -10.38 -5.36 12.06
N HIS A 23 -10.15 -4.20 11.45
CA HIS A 23 -11.16 -3.15 11.24
C HIS A 23 -11.61 -3.08 9.76
N ALA A 24 -11.01 -3.87 8.88
CA ALA A 24 -11.40 -4.04 7.48
C ALA A 24 -12.32 -5.26 7.28
N VAL A 25 -12.92 -5.78 8.37
CA VAL A 25 -13.64 -7.06 8.43
C VAL A 25 -14.82 -7.18 7.45
N ASP A 26 -15.36 -6.05 6.98
CA ASP A 26 -16.45 -6.02 5.99
C ASP A 26 -16.03 -5.52 4.60
N MET A 27 -14.76 -5.15 4.41
CA MET A 27 -14.23 -4.88 3.09
C MET A 27 -13.69 -6.19 2.51
N LYS A 28 -14.59 -7.02 1.95
CA LYS A 28 -14.18 -8.10 1.05
C LYS A 28 -13.50 -7.47 -0.17
N LEU A 29 -12.18 -7.39 -0.15
CA LEU A 29 -11.39 -6.76 -1.23
C LEU A 29 -10.62 -7.77 -2.07
N THR A 30 -10.87 -9.06 -1.90
CA THR A 30 -10.62 -10.04 -2.95
C THR A 30 -11.67 -9.84 -4.03
N LYS A 31 -11.28 -9.69 -5.31
CA LYS A 31 -12.19 -10.06 -6.41
C LYS A 31 -12.74 -11.48 -6.15
N PRO A 32 -13.88 -11.89 -6.74
CA PRO A 32 -14.46 -13.22 -6.52
C PRO A 32 -13.49 -14.40 -6.73
N GLN A 33 -12.31 -14.18 -7.32
CA GLN A 33 -11.26 -15.15 -7.58
C GLN A 33 -10.14 -15.23 -6.50
N GLY A 34 -10.17 -14.44 -5.42
CA GLY A 34 -9.23 -14.59 -4.30
C GLY A 34 -7.83 -13.99 -4.54
N GLU A 35 -7.66 -13.13 -5.54
CA GLU A 35 -6.39 -12.44 -5.78
C GLU A 35 -6.24 -11.25 -4.82
N SER A 36 -5.09 -11.20 -4.15
CA SER A 36 -4.65 -10.05 -3.33
C SER A 36 -4.51 -8.83 -4.25
N LEU A 37 -5.01 -7.66 -3.81
CA LEU A 37 -4.88 -6.38 -4.53
C LEU A 37 -4.07 -5.32 -3.74
N PRO A 38 -2.87 -5.61 -3.17
CA PRO A 38 -2.18 -4.64 -2.33
C PRO A 38 -1.77 -3.40 -3.13
N LYS A 39 -1.29 -3.58 -4.36
CA LYS A 39 -0.83 -2.48 -5.21
C LYS A 39 -1.95 -1.53 -5.68
N PRO A 40 -3.12 -2.01 -6.12
CA PRO A 40 -4.29 -1.13 -6.35
C PRO A 40 -4.73 -0.36 -5.10
N MET A 41 -4.73 -0.98 -3.92
CA MET A 41 -5.08 -0.29 -2.69
C MET A 41 -4.05 0.77 -2.29
N LEU A 42 -2.76 0.47 -2.49
CA LEU A 42 -1.69 1.44 -2.32
C LEU A 42 -1.88 2.63 -3.27
N LYS A 43 -2.28 2.37 -4.53
CA LYS A 43 -2.62 3.42 -5.50
C LYS A 43 -3.74 4.32 -4.99
N ASP A 44 -4.85 3.73 -4.56
CA ASP A 44 -6.02 4.49 -4.09
C ASP A 44 -5.67 5.33 -2.86
N LEU A 45 -4.93 4.74 -1.90
CA LEU A 45 -4.43 5.45 -0.73
C LEU A 45 -3.51 6.60 -1.13
N TRP A 46 -2.53 6.35 -2.01
CA TRP A 46 -1.58 7.36 -2.47
C TRP A 46 -2.29 8.53 -3.15
N VAL A 47 -3.28 8.24 -4.01
CA VAL A 47 -4.11 9.24 -4.68
C VAL A 47 -4.94 10.04 -3.68
N SER A 48 -5.50 9.40 -2.65
CA SER A 48 -6.28 10.10 -1.62
C SER A 48 -5.45 11.13 -0.83
N ILE A 49 -4.15 10.87 -0.66
CA ILE A 49 -3.23 11.72 0.09
C ILE A 49 -2.60 12.81 -0.79
N ASN A 50 -2.23 12.46 -2.03
CA ASN A 50 -1.38 13.30 -2.89
C ASN A 50 -2.11 13.87 -4.11
N GLY A 51 -3.37 13.48 -4.34
CA GLY A 51 -4.21 13.91 -5.46
C GLY A 51 -4.27 12.92 -6.63
N PRO A 52 -5.22 13.12 -7.57
CA PRO A 52 -5.57 12.17 -8.63
C PRO A 52 -4.44 11.86 -9.62
N GLU A 53 -3.56 12.82 -9.89
CA GLU A 53 -2.45 12.65 -10.84
C GLU A 53 -1.18 12.09 -10.17
N ALA A 54 -1.16 11.96 -8.85
CA ALA A 54 0.05 11.65 -8.09
C ALA A 54 0.59 10.24 -8.33
N TRP A 55 -0.28 9.28 -8.67
CA TRP A 55 0.14 7.91 -8.99
C TRP A 55 0.88 7.84 -10.33
N GLU A 56 0.37 8.55 -11.35
CA GLU A 56 0.93 8.52 -12.70
C GLU A 56 2.28 9.24 -12.78
N ASN A 57 2.51 10.23 -11.89
CA ASN A 57 3.81 10.89 -11.75
C ASN A 57 4.95 9.93 -11.35
N ASN A 58 4.62 8.75 -10.80
CA ASN A 58 5.55 7.71 -10.37
C ASN A 58 6.82 8.26 -9.68
N PRO A 59 6.67 9.05 -8.60
CA PRO A 59 7.80 9.72 -7.95
C PRO A 59 8.77 8.71 -7.32
N TRP A 60 9.98 9.18 -7.04
CA TRP A 60 10.86 8.49 -6.11
C TRP A 60 10.34 8.69 -4.69
N VAL A 61 10.15 7.58 -3.98
CA VAL A 61 9.72 7.57 -2.58
C VAL A 61 10.87 7.13 -1.69
N TRP A 62 10.82 7.56 -0.44
CA TRP A 62 11.75 7.10 0.59
C TRP A 62 11.19 5.84 1.23
N VAL A 63 12.02 4.80 1.29
CA VAL A 63 11.72 3.57 2.04
C VAL A 63 12.29 3.71 3.44
N VAL A 64 11.39 3.64 4.43
CA VAL A 64 11.70 3.74 5.86
C VAL A 64 11.16 2.50 6.57
N GLU A 65 12.04 1.77 7.24
CA GLU A 65 11.69 0.56 8.00
C GLU A 65 11.64 0.87 9.50
N PHE A 66 10.60 0.38 10.18
CA PHE A 66 10.44 0.53 11.62
C PHE A 66 10.44 -0.82 12.30
N LYS A 67 11.07 -0.90 13.47
CA LYS A 67 10.97 -2.04 14.38
C LYS A 67 10.15 -1.64 15.60
N ARG A 68 9.12 -2.43 15.91
CA ARG A 68 8.36 -2.28 17.16
C ARG A 68 9.29 -2.55 18.35
N ILE A 69 9.32 -1.62 19.29
CA ILE A 69 9.96 -1.79 20.60
C ILE A 69 8.88 -2.12 21.64
N GLU A 70 9.20 -3.03 22.58
CA GLU A 70 8.33 -3.30 23.72
C GLU A 70 8.56 -2.25 24.82
N PRO A 71 7.52 -1.87 25.59
CA PRO A 71 7.65 -0.90 26.68
C PRO A 71 8.59 -1.34 27.81
#